data_AF-A0A7Y4TMK4-F1
#
_entry.id   AF-A0A7Y4TMK4-F1
#
_cell.length_a   1.000
_cell.length_b   1.000
_cell.length_c   1.000
_cell.angle_alpha   90.00
_cell.angle_beta   90.00
_cell.angle_gamma   90.00
#
_symmetry.space_group_name_H-M   'P 1'
#
loop_
_entity.id
_entity.type
_entity.pdbx_description
1 polymer ?
#
loop_
_entity_poly.entity_id
_entity_poly.type
_entity_poly.pdbx_seq_one_letter_code
_entity_poly.pdbx_strand_id
1 'polypeptide(L)'
;MATRLQVSGRDKETCQKCGNPGREIDHIHGDSNALNNLQVLCWDCHIGKTISNSKPLTREVLGFDDKNAKIDNLRSRTESKKPQRICDDEKHWNANQIIIKTDIRRALYNERFLALGRNEGIDISKLEKDLVGTRSMWMDKITT
;
A
#
# COMPACT_ATOMS: atom_id res chain seq x y z
N MET A 1 8.63 20.65 10.65
CA MET A 1 7.93 20.03 11.80
C MET A 1 6.87 20.93 12.45
N ALA A 2 7.04 22.26 12.47
CA ALA A 2 6.05 23.18 13.06
C ALA A 2 4.61 23.01 12.54
N THR A 3 4.41 22.85 11.23
CA THR A 3 3.08 22.77 10.62
C THR A 3 2.25 21.59 11.13
N ARG A 4 2.85 20.41 11.34
CA ARG A 4 2.09 19.24 11.83
C ARG A 4 1.58 19.47 13.25
N LEU A 5 2.45 19.97 14.14
CA LEU A 5 2.07 20.29 15.52
C LEU A 5 1.01 21.39 15.58
N GLN A 6 1.09 22.40 14.72
CA GLN A 6 0.11 23.48 14.65
C GLN A 6 -1.28 22.98 14.23
N VAL A 7 -1.34 22.13 13.19
CA VAL A 7 -2.61 21.54 12.73
C VAL A 7 -3.18 20.60 13.79
N SER A 8 -2.36 19.70 14.35
CA SER A 8 -2.79 18.78 15.41
C SER A 8 -3.25 19.50 16.68
N GLY A 9 -2.57 20.59 17.07
CA GLY A 9 -2.96 21.40 18.21
C GLY A 9 -4.27 22.16 17.99
N ARG A 10 -4.47 22.74 16.78
CA ARG A 10 -5.72 23.40 16.39
C ARG A 10 -6.89 22.42 16.41
N ASP A 11 -6.68 21.23 15.84
CA ASP A 11 -7.72 20.21 15.68
C ASP A 11 -7.86 19.30 16.91
N LYS A 12 -7.05 19.54 17.96
CA LYS A 12 -7.04 18.77 19.22
C LYS A 12 -6.96 17.25 18.97
N GLU A 13 -6.09 16.85 18.05
CA GLU A 13 -5.91 15.45 17.64
C GLU A 13 -7.23 14.73 17.25
N THR A 14 -8.20 15.50 16.76
CA THR A 14 -9.54 15.01 16.44
C THR A 14 -9.79 15.11 14.93
N CYS A 15 -10.34 14.04 14.36
CA CYS A 15 -10.73 13.97 12.96
C CYS A 15 -11.77 15.04 12.64
N GLN A 16 -11.43 15.95 11.74
CA GLN A 16 -12.33 17.05 11.33
C GLN A 16 -13.52 16.58 10.48
N LYS A 17 -13.53 15.31 10.04
CA LYS A 17 -14.63 14.73 9.28
C LYS A 17 -15.65 13.98 10.14
N CYS A 18 -15.21 13.22 11.14
CA CYS A 18 -16.08 12.33 11.92
C CYS A 18 -16.01 12.50 13.44
N GLY A 19 -15.08 13.31 13.97
CA GLY A 19 -14.95 13.56 15.41
C GLY A 19 -14.20 12.48 16.21
N ASN A 20 -13.78 11.37 15.59
CA ASN A 20 -12.94 10.36 16.25
C ASN A 20 -11.49 10.83 16.39
N PRO A 21 -10.66 10.21 17.27
CA PRO A 21 -9.23 10.50 17.32
C PRO A 21 -8.54 10.36 15.96
N GLY A 22 -7.70 11.33 15.60
CA GLY A 22 -7.03 11.40 14.30
C GLY A 22 -5.56 11.78 14.41
N ARG A 23 -4.76 11.31 13.44
CA ARG A 23 -3.29 11.54 13.38
C ARG A 23 -2.78 11.86 11.99
N GLU A 24 -3.59 11.60 10.96
CA GLU A 24 -3.25 11.89 9.59
C GLU A 24 -3.51 13.37 9.32
N ILE A 25 -2.55 14.05 8.71
CA ILE A 25 -2.72 15.43 8.27
C ILE A 25 -2.85 15.40 6.76
N ASP A 26 -3.94 15.95 6.26
CA ASP A 26 -4.28 15.95 4.85
C ASP A 26 -4.81 17.33 4.45
N HIS A 27 -4.77 17.63 3.16
CA HIS A 27 -5.29 18.88 2.62
C HIS A 27 -6.82 18.94 2.73
N ILE A 28 -7.41 20.13 2.74
CA ILE A 28 -8.87 20.28 2.59
C ILE A 28 -9.20 20.33 1.09
N HIS A 29 -8.53 21.23 0.35
CA HIS A 29 -8.68 21.41 -1.09
C HIS A 29 -7.33 21.68 -1.79
N GLY A 30 -7.10 21.09 -2.97
CA GLY A 30 -5.86 21.31 -3.72
C GLY A 30 -4.60 20.82 -2.98
N ASP A 31 -3.46 21.45 -3.28
CA ASP A 31 -2.11 21.05 -2.83
C ASP A 31 -1.40 22.10 -1.95
N SER A 32 -2.09 23.20 -1.60
CA SER A 32 -1.52 24.28 -0.79
C SER A 32 -1.25 23.83 0.65
N ASN A 33 -0.02 24.05 1.14
CA ASN A 33 0.39 23.73 2.51
C ASN A 33 0.01 24.81 3.54
N ALA A 34 -0.87 25.75 3.19
CA ALA A 34 -1.35 26.75 4.12
C ALA A 34 -2.08 26.10 5.31
N LEU A 35 -1.88 26.63 6.52
CA LEU A 35 -2.40 26.00 7.75
C LEU A 35 -3.94 25.83 7.70
N ASN A 36 -4.65 26.80 7.13
CA ASN A 36 -6.10 26.79 6.95
C ASN A 36 -6.58 25.77 5.89
N ASN A 37 -5.68 25.22 5.09
CA ASN A 37 -5.97 24.19 4.09
C ASN A 37 -5.50 22.79 4.54
N LEU A 38 -5.07 22.62 5.78
CA LEU A 38 -4.72 21.32 6.35
C LEU A 38 -5.75 20.95 7.42
N GLN A 39 -5.98 19.66 7.61
CA GLN A 39 -6.90 19.10 8.62
C GLN A 39 -6.35 17.79 9.19
N VAL A 40 -6.72 17.48 10.44
CA VAL A 40 -6.51 16.15 11.03
C VAL A 40 -7.64 15.21 10.61
N LEU A 41 -7.29 14.00 10.18
CA LEU A 41 -8.20 12.90 9.89
C LEU A 41 -7.82 11.64 10.67
N CYS A 42 -8.81 10.82 11.00
CA CYS A 42 -8.56 9.42 11.37
C CYS A 42 -8.19 8.61 10.12
N TRP A 43 -7.55 7.46 10.32
CA TRP A 43 -7.10 6.58 9.25
C TRP A 43 -8.22 6.27 8.24
N ASP A 44 -9.40 5.85 8.72
CA ASP A 44 -10.52 5.46 7.85
C ASP A 44 -11.04 6.63 7.00
N CYS A 45 -11.13 7.83 7.59
CA CYS A 45 -11.56 9.03 6.88
C CYS A 45 -10.52 9.47 5.83
N HIS A 46 -9.23 9.36 6.18
CA HIS A 46 -8.12 9.70 5.29
C HIS A 46 -8.05 8.74 4.09
N ILE A 47 -8.13 7.43 4.34
CA ILE A 47 -8.18 6.42 3.28
C ILE A 47 -9.44 6.59 2.43
N GLY A 48 -10.61 6.80 3.04
CA GLY A 48 -11.83 7.05 2.30
C GLY A 48 -11.72 8.26 1.37
N LYS A 49 -11.07 9.34 1.80
CA LYS A 49 -10.80 10.52 0.95
C LYS A 49 -9.78 10.23 -0.15
N THR A 50 -8.71 9.49 0.17
CA THR A 50 -7.71 9.07 -0.82
C THR A 50 -8.35 8.23 -1.92
N ILE A 51 -9.19 7.26 -1.57
CA ILE A 51 -9.91 6.40 -2.52
C ILE A 51 -10.89 7.23 -3.35
N SER A 52 -11.70 8.10 -2.74
CA SER A 52 -12.67 8.92 -3.50
C SER A 52 -12.00 9.87 -4.51
N ASN A 53 -10.80 10.35 -4.17
CA ASN A 53 -10.02 11.26 -5.00
C ASN A 53 -9.12 10.54 -6.00
N SER A 54 -8.90 9.23 -5.83
CA SER A 54 -8.16 8.43 -6.80
C SER A 54 -8.95 8.34 -8.10
N LYS A 55 -8.29 8.70 -9.21
CA LYS A 55 -8.87 8.62 -10.55
C LYS A 55 -8.04 7.66 -11.40
N PRO A 56 -8.67 6.85 -12.27
CA PRO A 56 -7.94 6.10 -13.28
C PRO A 56 -7.05 7.02 -14.09
N LEU A 57 -5.85 6.56 -14.42
CA LEU A 57 -4.98 7.25 -15.36
C LEU A 57 -5.50 6.96 -16.78
N THR A 58 -6.14 7.93 -17.41
CA THR A 58 -6.65 7.84 -18.78
C THR A 58 -5.84 8.72 -19.73
N ARG A 59 -5.93 8.48 -21.05
CA ARG A 59 -5.13 9.19 -22.06
C ARG A 59 -5.39 10.69 -22.10
N GLU A 60 -6.54 11.12 -21.60
CA GLU A 60 -6.96 12.53 -21.55
C GLU A 60 -6.28 13.31 -20.41
N VAL A 61 -5.64 12.61 -19.46
CA VAL A 61 -4.91 13.26 -18.37
C VAL A 61 -3.65 13.93 -18.91
N LEU A 62 -3.47 15.22 -18.59
CA LEU A 62 -2.28 15.98 -18.94
C LEU A 62 -1.00 15.23 -18.48
N GLY A 63 -0.04 15.06 -19.39
CA GLY A 63 1.20 14.32 -19.12
C GLY A 63 0.97 12.81 -18.92
N PHE A 64 0.01 12.22 -19.63
CA PHE A 64 -0.28 10.79 -19.58
C PHE A 64 0.98 9.96 -19.87
N ASP A 65 1.71 10.25 -20.95
CA ASP A 65 2.88 9.46 -21.36
C ASP A 65 3.97 9.43 -20.28
N ASP A 66 4.28 10.58 -19.67
CA ASP A 66 5.25 10.67 -18.57
C ASP A 66 4.79 9.88 -17.34
N LYS A 67 3.51 9.96 -16.99
CA LYS A 67 2.93 9.21 -15.86
C LYS A 67 2.94 7.70 -16.16
N ASN A 68 2.60 7.31 -17.38
CA ASN A 68 2.57 5.92 -17.80
C ASN A 68 3.99 5.32 -17.84
N ALA A 69 4.98 6.04 -18.38
CA ALA A 69 6.37 5.64 -18.36
C ALA A 69 6.93 5.46 -16.93
N LYS A 70 6.51 6.32 -15.99
CA LYS A 70 6.85 6.15 -14.56
C LYS A 70 6.24 4.87 -13.98
N ILE A 71 4.99 4.56 -14.29
CA ILE A 71 4.35 3.30 -13.88
C ILE A 71 5.11 2.10 -14.43
N ASP A 72 5.47 2.13 -15.71
CA ASP A 72 6.22 1.05 -16.36
C ASP A 72 7.62 0.88 -15.73
N ASN A 73 8.30 1.97 -15.38
CA ASN A 73 9.57 1.90 -14.65
C ASN A 73 9.43 1.26 -13.28
N LEU A 74 8.39 1.62 -12.52
CA LEU A 74 8.12 1.06 -11.20
C LEU A 74 7.78 -0.43 -11.28
N ARG A 75 6.96 -0.84 -12.27
CA ARG A 75 6.64 -2.25 -12.53
C ARG A 75 7.89 -3.04 -12.90
N SER A 76 8.69 -2.55 -13.85
CA SER A 76 9.94 -3.20 -14.26
C SER A 76 10.87 -3.45 -13.07
N ARG A 77 11.00 -2.49 -12.15
CA ARG A 77 11.79 -2.67 -10.92
C ARG A 77 11.21 -3.69 -9.97
N THR A 78 9.89 -3.64 -9.77
CA THR A 78 9.18 -4.53 -8.84
C THR A 78 9.24 -5.98 -9.32
N GLU A 79 9.26 -6.19 -10.63
CA GLU A 79 9.28 -7.52 -11.27
C GLU A 79 10.70 -8.02 -11.59
N SER A 80 11.73 -7.19 -11.37
CA SER A 80 13.11 -7.54 -11.72
C SER A 80 13.65 -8.69 -10.86
N LYS A 81 14.24 -9.69 -11.53
CA LYS A 81 14.91 -10.83 -10.89
C LYS A 81 16.31 -10.49 -10.36
N LYS A 82 16.84 -9.31 -10.68
CA LYS A 82 18.18 -8.86 -10.30
C LYS A 82 18.12 -7.40 -9.82
N PRO A 83 19.03 -6.97 -8.91
CA PRO A 83 19.19 -5.56 -8.59
C PRO A 83 19.48 -4.75 -9.86
N GLN A 84 18.91 -3.55 -9.97
CA GLN A 84 19.03 -2.70 -11.16
C GLN A 84 19.69 -1.34 -10.88
N ARG A 85 19.76 -0.92 -9.61
CA ARG A 85 20.31 0.36 -9.18
C ARG A 85 21.41 0.12 -8.15
N ILE A 86 22.33 1.08 -8.05
CA ILE A 86 23.44 1.06 -7.09
C ILE A 86 22.94 1.00 -5.63
N CYS A 87 21.75 1.53 -5.36
CA CYS A 87 21.13 1.48 -4.03
C CYS A 87 20.42 0.16 -3.71
N ASP A 88 20.33 -0.77 -4.65
CA ASP A 88 19.64 -2.03 -4.44
C ASP A 88 20.53 -2.98 -3.63
N ASP A 89 19.95 -3.67 -2.65
CA ASP A 89 20.67 -4.67 -1.85
C ASP A 89 20.91 -5.94 -2.68
N GLU A 90 22.08 -6.03 -3.31
CA GLU A 90 22.44 -7.15 -4.17
C GLU A 90 22.45 -8.49 -3.43
N LYS A 91 22.76 -8.50 -2.13
CA LYS A 91 22.87 -9.73 -1.33
C LYS A 91 21.50 -10.28 -0.98
N HIS A 92 20.55 -9.41 -0.65
CA HIS A 92 19.22 -9.84 -0.18
C HIS A 92 18.10 -9.62 -1.22
N TRP A 93 18.41 -9.18 -2.44
CA TRP A 93 17.43 -8.90 -3.49
C TRP A 93 16.39 -10.03 -3.66
N ASN A 94 16.87 -11.27 -3.81
CA ASN A 94 15.99 -12.43 -4.03
C ASN A 94 15.11 -12.76 -2.82
N ALA A 95 15.67 -12.65 -1.61
CA ALA A 95 14.91 -12.87 -0.37
C ALA A 95 13.79 -11.83 -0.21
N ASN A 96 14.11 -10.55 -0.46
CA ASN A 96 13.15 -9.45 -0.42
C ASN A 96 12.05 -9.62 -1.46
N GLN A 97 12.40 -10.05 -2.67
CA GLN A 97 11.44 -10.33 -3.74
C GLN A 97 10.45 -11.46 -3.37
N ILE A 98 10.90 -12.50 -2.66
CA ILE A 98 10.03 -13.58 -2.18
C ILE A 98 9.04 -13.05 -1.13
N ILE A 99 9.52 -12.22 -0.19
CA ILE A 99 8.68 -11.60 0.84
C ILE A 99 7.62 -10.71 0.21
N ILE A 100 8.02 -9.79 -0.68
CA ILE A 100 7.11 -8.88 -1.39
C ILE A 100 6.03 -9.65 -2.15
N LYS A 101 6.42 -10.69 -2.91
CA LYS A 101 5.44 -11.52 -3.65
C LYS A 101 4.48 -12.27 -2.73
N THR A 102 4.95 -12.70 -1.57
CA THR A 102 4.11 -13.36 -0.56
C THR A 102 3.12 -12.37 0.03
N ASP A 103 3.55 -11.15 0.34
CA ASP A 103 2.69 -10.09 0.86
C ASP A 103 1.66 -9.64 -0.17
N ILE A 104 2.04 -9.48 -1.44
CA ILE A 104 1.11 -9.20 -2.53
C ILE A 104 0.05 -10.30 -2.64
N ARG A 105 0.45 -11.58 -2.64
CA ARG A 105 -0.51 -12.70 -2.68
C ARG A 105 -1.45 -12.68 -1.48
N ARG A 106 -0.94 -12.38 -0.29
CA ARG A 106 -1.74 -12.29 0.94
C ARG A 106 -2.73 -11.14 0.88
N ALA A 107 -2.32 -9.96 0.40
CA ALA A 107 -3.18 -8.80 0.23
C ALA A 107 -4.30 -9.10 -0.77
N LEU A 108 -3.97 -9.65 -1.94
CA LEU A 108 -4.95 -10.05 -2.95
C LEU A 108 -5.92 -11.13 -2.43
N TYR A 109 -5.43 -12.08 -1.63
CA TYR A 109 -6.28 -13.08 -0.98
C TYR A 109 -7.22 -12.44 0.04
N ASN A 110 -6.72 -11.53 0.88
CA ASN A 110 -7.53 -10.82 1.87
C ASN A 110 -8.59 -9.95 1.20
N GLU A 111 -8.25 -9.23 0.13
CA GLU A 111 -9.21 -8.47 -0.67
C GLU A 111 -10.28 -9.37 -1.28
N ARG A 112 -9.88 -10.52 -1.86
CA ARG A 112 -10.83 -11.50 -2.41
C ARG A 112 -11.70 -12.14 -1.33
N PHE A 113 -11.15 -12.41 -0.15
CA PHE A 113 -11.88 -12.94 1.01
C PHE A 113 -12.89 -11.93 1.57
N LEU A 114 -12.50 -10.65 1.64
CA LEU A 114 -13.39 -9.55 2.02
C LEU A 114 -14.48 -9.33 0.97
N ALA A 115 -14.18 -9.52 -0.32
CA ALA A 115 -15.13 -9.40 -1.42
C ALA A 115 -16.12 -10.59 -1.51
N LEU A 116 -15.73 -11.79 -1.05
CA LEU A 116 -16.57 -13.00 -1.08
C LEU A 116 -17.49 -13.16 0.14
N GLY A 117 -17.42 -12.25 1.12
CA GLY A 117 -18.31 -12.24 2.28
C GLY A 117 -17.95 -13.27 3.35
N ARG A 118 -18.15 -12.90 4.61
CA ARG A 118 -17.97 -13.74 5.80
C ARG A 118 -19.01 -14.87 5.89
N ASN A 119 -19.04 -15.78 4.92
CA ASN A 119 -19.88 -16.97 5.05
C ASN A 119 -18.99 -18.21 5.16
N GLU A 120 -19.11 -18.82 6.33
CA GLU A 120 -18.69 -20.18 6.71
C GLU A 120 -17.21 -20.38 7.04
N GLY A 121 -16.88 -20.16 8.33
CA GLY A 121 -16.07 -21.09 9.13
C GLY A 121 -14.83 -21.71 8.49
N ILE A 122 -14.02 -20.94 7.76
CA ILE A 122 -12.79 -21.45 7.17
C ILE A 122 -11.71 -21.55 8.27
N ASP A 123 -11.32 -22.79 8.58
CA ASP A 123 -10.21 -23.11 9.49
C ASP A 123 -8.87 -22.70 8.87
N ILE A 124 -8.33 -21.58 9.36
CA ILE A 124 -7.08 -20.97 8.91
C ILE A 124 -5.89 -21.94 9.08
N SER A 125 -5.94 -22.83 10.08
CA SER A 125 -4.86 -23.79 10.34
C SER A 125 -4.73 -24.87 9.26
N LYS A 126 -5.80 -25.08 8.47
CA LYS A 126 -5.83 -26.02 7.34
C LYS A 126 -5.24 -25.39 6.07
N LEU A 127 -5.39 -24.08 5.88
CA LEU A 127 -4.85 -23.32 4.74
C LEU A 127 -3.38 -22.96 4.89
N GLU A 128 -2.91 -22.71 6.12
CA GLU A 128 -1.47 -22.53 6.37
C GLU A 128 -0.66 -23.79 6.05
N LYS A 129 -1.24 -24.99 6.22
CA LYS A 129 -0.60 -26.27 5.84
C LYS A 129 -0.41 -26.43 4.33
N ASP A 130 -1.30 -25.90 3.49
CA ASP A 130 -1.15 -25.94 2.03
C ASP A 130 -0.08 -24.95 1.52
N LEU A 131 0.09 -23.81 2.21
CA LEU A 131 1.18 -22.85 1.97
C LEU A 131 2.54 -23.37 2.45
N VAL A 132 2.59 -24.19 3.50
CA VAL A 132 3.82 -24.86 3.96
C VAL A 132 4.13 -26.12 3.15
N GLY A 133 3.12 -26.84 2.64
CA GLY A 133 3.30 -28.02 1.77
C GLY A 133 3.98 -27.69 0.43
N THR A 134 3.77 -26.48 -0.10
CA THR A 134 4.52 -25.97 -1.26
C THR A 134 5.93 -25.50 -0.91
N ARG A 135 6.31 -25.36 0.37
CA ARG A 135 7.70 -25.07 0.78
C ARG A 135 8.57 -26.33 0.74
N SER A 136 7.99 -27.50 1.01
CA SER A 136 8.68 -28.80 0.94
C SER A 136 9.10 -29.16 -0.49
N MET A 137 8.20 -28.93 -1.47
CA MET A 137 8.44 -29.30 -2.88
C MET A 137 9.53 -28.47 -3.60
N TRP A 138 9.96 -27.35 -3.03
CA TRP A 138 10.94 -26.44 -3.66
C TRP A 138 12.29 -26.40 -2.95
N MET A 139 12.44 -27.01 -1.76
CA MET A 139 13.75 -27.14 -1.11
C MET A 139 14.54 -28.36 -1.61
N ASP A 140 13.87 -29.39 -2.13
CA ASP A 140 14.54 -30.58 -2.69
C ASP A 140 15.25 -30.33 -4.04
N LYS A 141 15.07 -29.15 -4.66
CA LYS A 141 15.74 -28.78 -5.92
C LYS A 141 16.94 -27.83 -5.75
N ILE A 142 17.37 -27.56 -4.52
CA ILE A 142 18.56 -26.71 -4.25
C ILE A 142 19.78 -27.56 -3.84
N THR A 143 19.62 -28.87 -3.67
CA THR A 143 20.74 -29.80 -3.44
C THR A 143 20.55 -31.08 -4.23
N THR A 144 20.63 -31.04 -5.56
CA THR A 144 21.39 -31.97 -6.43
C THR A 144 21.42 -31.40 -7.85
#